data_AF-A0A7X7V1B4-F1
#
_entry.id   AF-A0A7X7V1B4-F1
#
_cell.length_a   1.000
_cell.length_b   1.000
_cell.length_c   1.000
_cell.angle_alpha   90.00
_cell.angle_beta   90.00
_cell.angle_gamma   90.00
#
_symmetry.space_group_name_H-M   'P 1'
#
loop_
_entity.id
_entity.type
_entity.pdbx_description
1 polymer ?
#
loop_
_entity_poly.entity_id
_entity_poly.type
_entity_poly.pdbx_seq_one_letter_code
_entity_poly.pdbx_strand_id
1 'polypeptide(L)'
;GFVYIGNYPNLQILDSDLVFWRYDGTFHFRYVDKEYTEEQVKGIRNFSPYSRLNPISTLQAAFGSVKIVEDYEKAVERLMEKGAYIPAVLTSDQRFTADQIKQIQEVWRQTYTGISNAGNLPVLGGGLKVEKIGLTPADLDILSRENITKDRIYTVFGVPKRDFQNLNRATAEVQQEYFIRTTIMPLADNIAEQITKFVLQGEGEFRFDYSQLPEMQGDLLTKTQIEEIQVRSGIRTINEIRSQYGLNPVPWGSDYWANMSLVSFGSYTEQTETLRALKNEIIEIKKSLTEKKTEQKAELRWKIFITRTTPQEQKLEKELSKFFKKLGEQVVERLQNLKYEQLAQTKFDITDIIKLNLIPEDAREKLIKMLQPYIIAFMQQAGDAVVEEYGLAISFNVMTPKIQEWLKWKLENSASEIIKATQKDLYDALIMGINEGEGIPKLANRLKTLFEETYKNRCKTITRTEVISANNKASVEAAKDGGMKYKIWLTAIDEKTREWHAEADNQKVSINESFIVMGEELDYPGDPKGSPENIINCRCTVYFDFE
;
A
#
# COMPACT_ATOMS: atom_id res chain seq x y z
N GLY A 1 28.41 5.01 -14.96
CA GLY A 1 29.52 4.89 -15.93
C GLY A 1 29.90 3.44 -16.01
N PHE A 2 29.98 2.87 -17.21
CA PHE A 2 30.39 1.48 -17.40
C PHE A 2 31.91 1.39 -17.26
N VAL A 3 32.40 0.65 -16.28
CA VAL A 3 33.82 0.35 -16.12
C VAL A 3 34.16 -0.79 -17.07
N TYR A 4 35.12 -0.53 -17.96
CA TYR A 4 35.67 -1.50 -18.88
C TYR A 4 36.55 -2.46 -18.08
N ILE A 5 36.14 -3.72 -17.92
CA ILE A 5 36.92 -4.74 -17.21
C ILE A 5 38.04 -5.22 -18.15
N GLY A 6 39.29 -4.97 -17.78
CA GLY A 6 40.46 -5.43 -18.53
C GLY A 6 40.67 -6.95 -18.49
N ASN A 7 41.17 -7.49 -19.60
CA ASN A 7 41.98 -8.70 -19.77
C ASN A 7 41.51 -10.11 -19.32
N TYR A 8 40.22 -10.38 -19.09
CA TYR A 8 39.72 -11.77 -19.00
C TYR A 8 38.70 -12.07 -20.11
N PRO A 9 39.14 -12.30 -21.37
CA PRO A 9 38.22 -12.45 -22.50
C PRO A 9 37.36 -13.73 -22.45
N ASN A 10 37.70 -14.72 -21.62
CA ASN A 10 36.96 -15.99 -21.53
C ASN A 10 36.95 -16.52 -20.08
N LEU A 11 35.85 -16.34 -19.34
CA LEU A 11 35.59 -17.06 -18.08
C LEU A 11 35.03 -18.44 -18.41
N GLN A 12 35.61 -19.51 -17.86
CA GLN A 12 35.14 -20.89 -18.07
C GLN A 12 34.81 -21.56 -16.74
N ILE A 13 33.66 -22.22 -16.68
CA ILE A 13 33.31 -23.12 -15.58
C ILE A 13 33.97 -24.47 -15.84
N LEU A 14 34.83 -24.90 -14.92
CA LEU A 14 35.47 -26.22 -14.98
C LEU A 14 34.61 -27.24 -14.23
N ASP A 15 34.51 -28.45 -14.78
CA ASP A 15 33.81 -29.54 -14.12
C ASP A 15 34.55 -29.93 -12.83
N SER A 16 33.87 -29.81 -11.69
CA SER A 16 34.45 -30.09 -10.38
C SER A 16 34.92 -31.52 -10.21
N ASP A 17 34.32 -32.48 -10.92
CA ASP A 17 34.67 -33.90 -10.82
C ASP A 17 36.04 -34.21 -11.43
N LEU A 18 36.53 -33.32 -12.29
CA LEU A 18 37.84 -33.42 -12.97
C LEU A 18 38.89 -32.46 -12.40
N VAL A 19 38.55 -31.71 -11.34
CA VAL A 19 39.47 -30.79 -10.66
C VAL A 19 40.02 -31.43 -9.39
N PHE A 20 41.34 -31.56 -9.32
CA PHE A 20 42.07 -31.94 -8.11
C PHE A 20 42.73 -30.71 -7.49
N TRP A 21 42.89 -30.67 -6.17
CA TRP A 21 43.59 -29.57 -5.52
C TRP A 21 44.51 -30.04 -4.40
N ARG A 22 45.53 -29.24 -4.11
CA ARG A 22 46.41 -29.38 -2.94
C ARG A 22 46.58 -28.04 -2.23
N TYR A 23 46.90 -28.08 -0.95
CA TYR A 23 47.14 -26.90 -0.12
C TYR A 23 48.40 -27.08 0.72
N ASP A 24 49.37 -26.19 0.53
CA ASP A 24 50.65 -26.12 1.26
C ASP A 24 50.91 -24.72 1.86
N GLY A 25 49.85 -23.89 1.91
CA GLY A 25 49.90 -22.48 2.29
C GLY A 25 49.11 -21.61 1.30
N THR A 26 49.12 -22.01 0.03
CA THR A 26 48.30 -21.48 -1.07
C THR A 26 47.59 -22.63 -1.80
N PHE A 27 46.53 -22.33 -2.55
CA PHE A 27 45.84 -23.36 -3.32
C PHE A 27 46.48 -23.60 -4.69
N HIS A 28 46.70 -24.87 -5.01
CA HIS A 28 47.08 -25.33 -6.34
C HIS A 28 46.00 -26.25 -6.89
N PHE A 29 45.56 -26.00 -8.12
CA PHE A 29 44.53 -26.76 -8.80
C PHE A 29 45.14 -27.51 -9.98
N ARG A 30 44.63 -28.72 -10.26
CA ARG A 30 44.94 -29.49 -11.46
C ARG A 30 43.64 -29.85 -12.14
N TYR A 31 43.51 -29.51 -13.41
CA TYR A 31 42.38 -29.90 -14.23
C TYR A 31 42.91 -30.67 -15.42
N VAL A 32 42.52 -31.95 -15.52
CA VAL A 32 43.13 -32.92 -16.44
C VAL A 32 44.66 -32.97 -16.21
N ASP A 33 45.49 -32.54 -17.18
CA ASP A 33 46.96 -32.59 -17.12
C ASP A 33 47.62 -31.22 -16.86
N LYS A 34 46.84 -30.16 -16.62
CA LYS A 34 47.37 -28.80 -16.42
C LYS A 34 47.22 -28.37 -14.97
N GLU A 35 48.28 -27.75 -14.46
CA GLU A 35 48.28 -27.11 -13.13
C GLU A 35 47.95 -25.62 -13.25
N TYR A 36 47.19 -25.14 -12.29
CA TYR A 36 46.68 -23.78 -12.19
C TYR A 36 46.91 -23.23 -10.78
N THR A 37 47.18 -21.94 -10.68
CA THR A 37 47.30 -21.22 -9.40
C THR A 37 45.94 -20.65 -8.96
N GLU A 38 45.86 -20.20 -7.72
CA GLU A 38 44.66 -19.53 -7.17
C GLU A 38 44.30 -18.22 -7.88
N GLU A 39 45.25 -17.60 -8.59
CA GLU A 39 45.02 -16.42 -9.43
C GLU A 39 44.38 -16.78 -10.79
N GLN A 40 44.49 -18.04 -11.21
CA GLN A 40 43.97 -18.52 -12.49
C GLN A 40 42.66 -19.31 -12.34
N VAL A 41 42.48 -19.97 -11.19
CA VAL A 41 41.29 -20.77 -10.88
C VAL A 41 40.87 -20.50 -9.44
N LYS A 42 39.61 -20.15 -9.24
CA LYS A 42 39.01 -20.00 -7.91
C LYS A 42 37.94 -21.05 -7.67
N GLY A 43 38.10 -21.83 -6.61
CA GLY A 43 37.08 -22.77 -6.16
C GLY A 43 36.02 -22.07 -5.31
N ILE A 44 34.75 -22.14 -5.73
CA ILE A 44 33.61 -21.75 -4.90
C ILE A 44 33.28 -22.94 -3.99
N ARG A 45 33.45 -22.77 -2.68
CA ARG A 45 33.39 -23.88 -1.71
C ARG A 45 32.21 -23.72 -0.78
N ASN A 46 31.41 -24.78 -0.66
CA ASN A 46 30.38 -24.86 0.37
C ASN A 46 31.00 -25.06 1.76
N PHE A 47 30.32 -24.53 2.78
CA PHE A 47 30.70 -24.73 4.17
C PHE A 47 30.67 -26.22 4.54
N SER A 48 31.68 -26.66 5.29
CA SER A 48 31.74 -28.01 5.86
C SER A 48 31.99 -27.93 7.37
N PRO A 49 31.15 -28.56 8.20
CA PRO A 49 31.38 -28.60 9.65
C PRO A 49 32.52 -29.56 10.03
N TYR A 50 32.91 -30.47 9.12
CA TYR A 50 33.88 -31.54 9.38
C TYR A 50 35.32 -31.17 8.98
N SER A 51 35.49 -30.19 8.10
CA SER A 51 36.81 -29.78 7.62
C SER A 51 36.80 -28.32 7.23
N ARG A 52 37.87 -27.60 7.58
CA ARG A 52 38.08 -26.22 7.14
C ARG A 52 38.43 -26.10 5.66
N LEU A 53 38.97 -27.17 5.07
CA LEU A 53 39.49 -27.15 3.69
C LEU A 53 38.62 -27.94 2.71
N ASN A 54 37.98 -29.02 3.17
CA ASN A 54 37.18 -29.89 2.31
C ASN A 54 35.71 -29.46 2.37
N PRO A 55 35.13 -28.90 1.28
CA PRO A 55 33.71 -28.59 1.23
C PRO A 55 32.87 -29.87 1.23
N ILE A 56 31.61 -29.75 1.64
CA ILE A 56 30.61 -30.83 1.50
C ILE A 56 29.56 -30.41 0.47
N SER A 57 29.20 -31.33 -0.42
CA SER A 57 28.08 -31.10 -1.33
C SER A 57 26.76 -31.15 -0.57
N THR A 58 25.83 -30.26 -0.91
CA THR A 58 24.45 -30.29 -0.37
C THR A 58 23.78 -31.64 -0.65
N LEU A 59 24.07 -32.25 -1.80
CA LEU A 59 23.58 -33.60 -2.13
C LEU A 59 24.20 -34.67 -1.23
N GLN A 60 25.47 -34.54 -0.87
CA GLN A 60 26.13 -35.47 0.05
C GLN A 60 25.49 -35.41 1.44
N ALA A 61 25.09 -34.23 1.91
CA ALA A 61 24.32 -34.08 3.15
C ALA A 61 22.93 -34.74 3.06
N ALA A 62 22.31 -34.76 1.87
CA ALA A 62 21.02 -35.42 1.62
C ALA A 62 21.14 -36.91 1.25
N PHE A 63 22.36 -37.46 1.10
CA PHE A 63 22.59 -38.78 0.48
C PHE A 63 21.80 -39.91 1.15
N GLY A 64 21.72 -39.91 2.48
CA GLY A 64 20.93 -40.89 3.22
C GLY A 64 19.43 -40.85 2.86
N SER A 65 18.86 -39.66 2.69
CA SER A 65 17.46 -39.48 2.28
C SER A 65 17.25 -39.89 0.83
N VAL A 66 18.16 -39.54 -0.08
CA VAL A 66 18.10 -39.93 -1.50
C VAL A 66 18.15 -41.44 -1.65
N LYS A 67 19.07 -42.10 -0.93
CA LYS A 67 19.18 -43.57 -0.96
C LYS A 67 17.90 -44.25 -0.48
N ILE A 68 17.23 -43.71 0.54
CA ILE A 68 15.95 -44.25 1.02
C ILE A 68 14.88 -44.18 -0.08
N VAL A 69 14.81 -43.07 -0.84
CA VAL A 69 13.88 -42.93 -1.97
C VAL A 69 14.23 -43.92 -3.09
N GLU A 70 15.51 -44.05 -3.43
CA GLU A 70 15.95 -44.99 -4.47
C GLU A 70 15.67 -46.46 -4.09
N ASP A 71 15.96 -46.85 -2.85
CA ASP A 71 15.67 -48.19 -2.33
C ASP A 71 14.15 -48.45 -2.31
N TYR A 72 13.35 -47.42 -2.03
CA TYR A 72 11.89 -47.46 -2.12
C TYR A 72 11.39 -47.65 -3.56
N GLU A 73 11.87 -46.83 -4.51
CA GLU A 73 11.46 -46.92 -5.92
C GLU A 73 11.79 -48.30 -6.47
N LYS A 74 12.97 -48.85 -6.17
CA LYS A 74 13.34 -50.22 -6.52
C LYS A 74 12.47 -51.27 -5.85
N ALA A 75 12.00 -51.04 -4.63
CA ALA A 75 11.10 -51.97 -3.94
C ALA A 75 9.70 -51.97 -4.58
N VAL A 76 9.18 -50.79 -4.94
CA VAL A 76 7.92 -50.63 -5.67
C VAL A 76 8.04 -51.21 -7.08
N GLU A 77 9.12 -50.93 -7.80
CA GLU A 77 9.40 -51.49 -9.12
C GLU A 77 9.44 -53.02 -9.05
N ARG A 78 10.16 -53.61 -8.08
CA ARG A 78 10.16 -55.08 -7.87
C ARG A 78 8.78 -55.63 -7.53
N LEU A 79 7.96 -54.88 -6.79
CA LEU A 79 6.58 -55.25 -6.47
C LEU A 79 5.70 -55.20 -7.73
N MET A 80 5.90 -54.21 -8.61
CA MET A 80 5.13 -54.03 -9.83
C MET A 80 5.58 -54.98 -10.97
N GLU A 81 6.89 -55.14 -11.19
CA GLU A 81 7.48 -56.06 -12.17
C GLU A 81 7.08 -57.52 -11.92
N LYS A 82 6.97 -57.91 -10.64
CA LYS A 82 6.50 -59.25 -10.27
C LYS A 82 4.97 -59.40 -10.34
N GLY A 83 4.27 -58.40 -10.88
CA GLY A 83 2.80 -58.34 -10.91
C GLY A 83 2.25 -58.06 -9.52
N ALA A 84 1.02 -57.57 -9.43
CA ALA A 84 0.33 -57.33 -8.16
C ALA A 84 0.31 -58.62 -7.33
N TYR A 85 1.34 -58.80 -6.49
CA TYR A 85 1.39 -59.83 -5.48
C TYR A 85 0.27 -59.45 -4.52
N ILE A 86 -0.91 -60.04 -4.71
CA ILE A 86 -1.82 -60.19 -3.58
C ILE A 86 -1.07 -61.16 -2.69
N PRO A 87 -0.51 -60.73 -1.54
CA PRO A 87 0.06 -61.68 -0.60
C PRO A 87 -1.09 -62.63 -0.26
N ALA A 88 -1.01 -63.86 -0.76
CA ALA A 88 -2.10 -64.79 -0.71
C ALA A 88 -1.57 -66.18 -0.48
N VAL A 89 -2.29 -66.92 0.33
CA VAL A 89 -2.02 -68.33 0.57
C VAL A 89 -3.06 -69.11 -0.20
N LEU A 90 -2.60 -70.08 -0.99
CA LEU A 90 -3.47 -71.08 -1.58
C LEU A 90 -3.70 -72.17 -0.53
N THR A 91 -4.93 -72.27 -0.05
CA THR A 91 -5.35 -73.29 0.90
C THR A 91 -6.24 -74.32 0.21
N SER A 92 -6.16 -75.58 0.63
CA SER A 92 -7.07 -76.64 0.18
C SER A 92 -7.10 -77.75 1.21
N ASP A 93 -8.27 -78.37 1.33
CA ASP A 93 -8.49 -79.51 2.22
C ASP A 93 -8.01 -80.85 1.60
N GLN A 94 -7.52 -80.81 0.35
CA GLN A 94 -7.04 -81.98 -0.39
C GLN A 94 -5.52 -82.16 -0.26
N ARG A 95 -5.05 -83.42 -0.23
CA ARG A 95 -3.61 -83.74 -0.25
C ARG A 95 -3.09 -83.75 -1.69
N PHE A 96 -2.09 -82.92 -1.97
CA PHE A 96 -1.41 -82.88 -3.26
C PHE A 96 -0.07 -83.61 -3.20
N THR A 97 0.34 -84.22 -4.30
CA THR A 97 1.70 -84.75 -4.47
C THR A 97 2.70 -83.63 -4.75
N ALA A 98 4.00 -83.87 -4.54
CA ALA A 98 5.05 -82.88 -4.79
C ALA A 98 5.04 -82.35 -6.25
N ASP A 99 4.71 -83.21 -7.21
CA ASP A 99 4.64 -82.82 -8.63
C ASP A 99 3.41 -81.96 -8.93
N GLN A 100 2.26 -82.26 -8.32
CA GLN A 100 1.07 -81.42 -8.42
C GLN A 100 1.30 -80.02 -7.85
N ILE A 101 1.99 -79.92 -6.71
CA ILE A 101 2.35 -78.63 -6.10
C ILE A 101 3.24 -77.82 -7.04
N LYS A 102 4.24 -78.44 -7.68
CA LYS A 102 5.10 -77.76 -8.66
C LYS A 102 4.31 -77.25 -9.88
N GLN A 103 3.38 -78.05 -10.40
CA GLN A 103 2.51 -77.63 -11.52
C GLN A 103 1.62 -76.45 -11.13
N ILE A 104 1.03 -76.47 -9.94
CA ILE A 104 0.22 -75.36 -9.42
C ILE A 104 1.07 -74.09 -9.28
N GLN A 105 2.29 -74.20 -8.74
CA GLN A 105 3.21 -73.07 -8.60
C GLN A 105 3.61 -72.47 -9.95
N GLU A 106 3.86 -73.30 -10.97
CA GLU A 106 4.26 -72.83 -12.29
C GLU A 106 3.09 -72.15 -13.03
N VAL A 107 1.89 -72.74 -13.00
CA VAL A 107 0.67 -72.13 -13.57
C VAL A 107 0.35 -70.82 -12.87
N TRP A 108 0.46 -70.78 -11.54
CA TRP A 108 0.26 -69.56 -10.76
C TRP A 108 1.27 -68.48 -11.17
N ARG A 109 2.55 -68.85 -11.29
CA ARG A 109 3.61 -67.91 -11.70
C ARG A 109 3.34 -67.35 -13.09
N GLN A 110 3.01 -68.18 -14.08
CA GLN A 110 2.75 -67.73 -15.45
C GLN A 110 1.48 -66.88 -15.59
N THR A 111 0.47 -67.14 -14.76
CA THR A 111 -0.83 -66.48 -14.87
C THR A 111 -0.91 -65.18 -14.06
N TYR A 112 -0.11 -65.05 -12.98
CA TYR A 112 -0.21 -63.94 -12.02
C TYR A 112 1.08 -63.12 -11.83
N THR A 113 2.22 -63.55 -12.37
CA THR A 113 3.46 -62.77 -12.30
C THR A 113 3.58 -61.90 -13.55
N GLY A 114 3.95 -60.62 -13.37
CA GLY A 114 4.17 -59.67 -14.46
C GLY A 114 3.01 -58.70 -14.70
N ILE A 115 3.36 -57.48 -15.11
CA ILE A 115 2.41 -56.38 -15.41
C ILE A 115 1.42 -56.78 -16.51
N SER A 116 1.86 -57.56 -17.50
CA SER A 116 1.03 -58.03 -18.63
C SER A 116 -0.13 -58.94 -18.23
N ASN A 117 -0.07 -59.51 -17.02
CA ASN A 117 -1.04 -60.47 -16.50
C ASN A 117 -2.01 -59.87 -15.47
N ALA A 118 -1.92 -58.56 -15.23
CA ALA A 118 -2.80 -57.84 -14.33
C ALA A 118 -4.26 -57.87 -14.85
N GLY A 119 -5.18 -58.40 -14.04
CA GLY A 119 -6.60 -58.52 -14.39
C GLY A 119 -7.04 -59.91 -14.85
N ASN A 120 -6.13 -60.89 -14.95
CA ASN A 120 -6.48 -62.28 -15.26
C ASN A 120 -7.35 -62.91 -14.17
N LEU A 121 -8.47 -63.52 -14.56
CA LEU A 121 -9.41 -64.20 -13.67
C LEU A 121 -8.92 -65.61 -13.29
N PRO A 122 -8.79 -65.94 -11.98
CA PRO A 122 -8.32 -67.26 -11.55
C PRO A 122 -9.36 -68.34 -11.77
N VAL A 123 -8.95 -69.37 -12.50
CA VAL A 123 -9.65 -70.66 -12.54
C VAL A 123 -8.82 -71.64 -11.73
N LEU A 124 -9.31 -71.99 -10.54
CA LEU A 124 -8.65 -72.90 -9.62
C LEU A 124 -9.38 -74.25 -9.57
N GLY A 125 -8.63 -75.33 -9.79
CA GLY A 125 -9.11 -76.71 -9.65
C GLY A 125 -8.77 -77.30 -8.27
N GLY A 126 -9.35 -78.46 -7.94
CA GLY A 126 -8.94 -79.24 -6.76
C GLY A 126 -9.29 -78.62 -5.40
N GLY A 127 -10.33 -77.79 -5.34
CA GLY A 127 -10.79 -77.16 -4.08
C GLY A 127 -9.86 -76.08 -3.53
N LEU A 128 -8.90 -75.59 -4.34
CA LEU A 128 -8.00 -74.50 -3.97
C LEU A 128 -8.77 -73.21 -3.76
N LYS A 129 -8.52 -72.55 -2.61
CA LYS A 129 -9.06 -71.24 -2.25
C LYS A 129 -7.90 -70.25 -2.13
N VAL A 130 -8.13 -69.03 -2.60
CA VAL A 130 -7.19 -67.91 -2.42
C VAL A 130 -7.60 -67.17 -1.15
N GLU A 131 -6.80 -67.29 -0.10
CA GLU A 131 -6.93 -66.44 1.07
C GLU A 131 -6.03 -65.23 0.91
N LYS A 132 -6.63 -64.05 0.75
CA LYS A 132 -5.89 -62.79 0.68
C LYS A 132 -5.36 -62.45 2.07
N ILE A 133 -4.06 -62.32 2.20
CA ILE A 133 -3.44 -61.61 3.31
C ILE A 133 -3.73 -60.13 3.06
N GLY A 134 -4.39 -59.45 4.00
CA GLY A 134 -4.63 -58.01 3.89
C GLY A 134 -3.29 -57.26 3.84
N LEU A 135 -3.28 -56.10 3.15
CA LEU A 135 -2.16 -55.18 3.25
C LEU A 135 -1.91 -54.84 4.72
N THR A 136 -0.66 -54.90 5.16
CA THR A 136 -0.31 -54.53 6.53
C THR A 136 -0.48 -53.01 6.70
N PRO A 137 -0.71 -52.49 7.91
CA PRO A 137 -0.68 -51.03 8.15
C PRO A 137 0.65 -50.38 7.72
N ALA A 138 1.74 -51.14 7.71
CA ALA A 138 3.04 -50.70 7.19
C ALA A 138 3.02 -50.48 5.67
N ASP A 139 2.15 -51.19 4.93
CA ASP A 139 1.97 -51.06 3.48
C ASP A 139 1.07 -49.87 3.10
N LEU A 140 0.15 -49.47 3.99
CA LEU A 140 -0.71 -48.29 3.81
C LEU A 140 0.01 -46.97 4.17
N ASP A 141 1.01 -47.04 5.06
CA ASP A 141 1.86 -45.91 5.50
C ASP A 141 3.09 -45.69 4.58
N ILE A 142 3.05 -46.25 3.36
CA ILE A 142 4.13 -46.16 2.36
C ILE A 142 4.16 -44.77 1.70
N LEU A 143 2.98 -44.23 1.34
CA LEU A 143 2.86 -42.91 0.69
C LEU A 143 3.23 -41.74 1.61
N SER A 144 2.94 -41.86 2.91
CA SER A 144 3.30 -40.86 3.91
C SER A 144 4.83 -40.79 4.10
N ARG A 145 5.53 -41.92 4.08
CA ARG A 145 6.99 -42.02 4.21
C ARG A 145 7.74 -41.45 3.01
N GLU A 146 7.21 -41.65 1.80
CA GLU A 146 7.76 -41.05 0.59
C GLU A 146 7.73 -39.51 0.66
N ASN A 147 6.60 -38.95 1.09
CA ASN A 147 6.42 -37.51 1.25
C ASN A 147 7.37 -36.91 2.31
N ILE A 148 7.51 -37.57 3.47
CA ILE A 148 8.46 -37.13 4.51
C ILE A 148 9.90 -37.12 3.98
N THR A 149 10.27 -38.12 3.18
CA THR A 149 11.64 -38.22 2.66
C THR A 149 11.91 -37.17 1.57
N LYS A 150 10.94 -36.90 0.70
CA LYS A 150 11.01 -35.79 -0.26
C LYS A 150 11.12 -34.43 0.44
N ASP A 151 10.35 -34.21 1.51
CA ASP A 151 10.42 -32.99 2.33
C ASP A 151 11.80 -32.77 2.95
N ARG A 152 12.45 -33.86 3.41
CA ARG A 152 13.83 -33.79 3.91
C ARG A 152 14.82 -33.38 2.81
N ILE A 153 14.64 -33.87 1.58
CA ILE A 153 15.50 -33.47 0.45
C ILE A 153 15.31 -31.98 0.15
N TYR A 154 14.06 -31.51 0.01
CA TYR A 154 13.77 -30.08 -0.21
C TYR A 154 14.40 -29.19 0.86
N THR A 155 14.28 -29.58 2.12
CA THR A 155 14.84 -28.84 3.26
C THR A 155 16.36 -28.73 3.19
N VAL A 156 17.07 -29.79 2.81
CA VAL A 156 18.54 -29.76 2.68
C VAL A 156 19.00 -28.79 1.59
N PHE A 157 18.23 -28.66 0.51
CA PHE A 157 18.49 -27.67 -0.54
C PHE A 157 17.94 -26.27 -0.22
N GLY A 158 17.28 -26.08 0.94
CA GLY A 158 16.64 -24.81 1.31
C GLY A 158 15.38 -24.50 0.48
N VAL A 159 14.88 -25.45 -0.31
CA VAL A 159 13.68 -25.28 -1.13
C VAL A 159 12.46 -25.47 -0.24
N PRO A 160 11.50 -24.51 -0.18
CA PRO A 160 10.29 -24.71 0.58
C PRO A 160 9.40 -25.76 -0.08
N LYS A 161 8.70 -26.55 0.75
CA LYS A 161 7.70 -27.51 0.28
C LYS A 161 6.57 -26.77 -0.42
N ARG A 162 6.26 -27.17 -1.66
CA ARG A 162 5.09 -26.69 -2.41
C ARG A 162 4.01 -27.77 -2.43
N ASP A 163 2.83 -27.43 -1.89
CA ASP A 163 1.63 -28.23 -2.07
C ASP A 163 0.91 -27.75 -3.34
N PHE A 164 1.12 -28.47 -4.44
CA PHE A 164 0.53 -28.12 -5.74
C PHE A 164 -1.00 -28.25 -5.77
N GLN A 165 -1.64 -28.85 -4.75
CA GLN A 165 -3.08 -29.11 -4.75
C GLN A 165 -3.90 -28.04 -4.00
N ASN A 166 -3.33 -27.31 -3.04
CA ASN A 166 -4.08 -26.41 -2.13
C ASN A 166 -3.40 -25.07 -1.83
N LEU A 167 -2.69 -24.45 -2.78
CA LEU A 167 -2.07 -23.14 -2.57
C LEU A 167 -2.94 -22.00 -3.09
N ASN A 168 -3.32 -21.08 -2.18
CA ASN A 168 -3.76 -19.74 -2.54
C ASN A 168 -2.55 -18.96 -3.10
N ARG A 169 -2.77 -18.13 -4.12
CA ARG A 169 -1.75 -17.30 -4.78
C ARG A 169 -0.93 -16.46 -3.79
N ALA A 170 -1.58 -15.84 -2.81
CA ALA A 170 -0.92 -15.03 -1.78
C ALA A 170 0.05 -15.87 -0.92
N THR A 171 -0.27 -17.13 -0.64
CA THR A 171 0.61 -18.04 0.11
C THR A 171 1.79 -18.51 -0.73
N ALA A 172 1.60 -18.68 -2.04
CA ALA A 172 2.66 -19.07 -2.97
C ALA A 172 3.70 -17.95 -3.20
N GLU A 173 3.25 -16.69 -3.27
CA GLU A 173 4.13 -15.52 -3.43
C GLU A 173 5.03 -15.34 -2.20
N VAL A 174 4.50 -15.46 -0.98
CA VAL A 174 5.28 -15.37 0.27
C VAL A 174 6.31 -16.50 0.40
N GLN A 175 5.95 -17.72 0.01
CA GLN A 175 6.90 -18.85 0.03
C GLN A 175 8.03 -18.66 -1.00
N GLN A 176 7.72 -18.08 -2.16
CA GLN A 176 8.71 -17.80 -3.20
C GLN A 176 9.66 -16.67 -2.77
N GLU A 177 9.15 -15.59 -2.14
CA GLU A 177 9.99 -14.55 -1.57
C GLU A 177 10.94 -15.12 -0.50
N TYR A 178 10.40 -15.95 0.41
CA TYR A 178 11.21 -16.59 1.45
C TYR A 178 12.35 -17.42 0.84
N PHE A 179 12.06 -18.26 -0.17
CA PHE A 179 13.07 -19.05 -0.87
C PHE A 179 14.17 -18.20 -1.51
N ILE A 180 13.79 -17.11 -2.19
CA ILE A 180 14.73 -16.20 -2.81
C ILE A 180 15.67 -15.60 -1.76
N ARG A 181 15.12 -15.11 -0.63
CA ARG A 181 15.90 -14.45 0.43
C ARG A 181 16.80 -15.41 1.21
N THR A 182 16.31 -16.59 1.57
CA THR A 182 17.05 -17.49 2.48
C THR A 182 18.01 -18.41 1.76
N THR A 183 17.80 -18.64 0.47
CA THR A 183 18.57 -19.66 -0.28
C THR A 183 19.22 -19.08 -1.52
N ILE A 184 18.48 -18.43 -2.41
CA ILE A 184 19.04 -17.96 -3.69
C ILE A 184 19.99 -16.77 -3.47
N MET A 185 19.57 -15.73 -2.75
CA MET A 185 20.39 -14.53 -2.51
C MET A 185 21.71 -14.86 -1.83
N PRO A 186 21.78 -15.65 -0.74
CA PRO A 186 23.07 -15.99 -0.13
C PRO A 186 24.01 -16.77 -1.06
N LEU A 187 23.47 -17.66 -1.91
CA LEU A 187 24.26 -18.40 -2.90
C LEU A 187 24.77 -17.47 -4.01
N ALA A 188 23.90 -16.61 -4.53
CA ALA A 188 24.23 -15.63 -5.54
C ALA A 188 25.24 -14.60 -5.00
N ASP A 189 25.06 -14.10 -3.79
CA ASP A 189 25.97 -13.15 -3.15
C ASP A 189 27.34 -13.78 -2.88
N ASN A 190 27.40 -15.07 -2.52
CA ASN A 190 28.67 -15.79 -2.42
C ASN A 190 29.40 -15.83 -3.77
N ILE A 191 28.69 -16.15 -4.86
CA ILE A 191 29.25 -16.13 -6.21
C ILE A 191 29.70 -14.70 -6.59
N ALA A 192 28.89 -13.69 -6.29
CA ALA A 192 29.18 -12.29 -6.58
C ALA A 192 30.44 -11.79 -5.83
N GLU A 193 30.59 -12.19 -4.56
CA GLU A 193 31.78 -11.91 -3.76
C GLU A 193 33.02 -12.59 -4.36
N GLN A 194 32.91 -13.84 -4.82
CA GLN A 194 34.03 -14.52 -5.49
C GLN A 194 34.38 -13.84 -6.82
N ILE A 195 33.40 -13.44 -7.64
CA ILE A 195 33.64 -12.68 -8.88
C ILE A 195 34.33 -11.35 -8.56
N THR A 196 33.87 -10.65 -7.53
CA THR A 196 34.47 -9.38 -7.09
C THR A 196 35.94 -9.57 -6.69
N LYS A 197 36.24 -10.58 -5.87
CA LYS A 197 37.61 -10.85 -5.42
C LYS A 197 38.51 -11.36 -6.54
N PHE A 198 38.00 -12.24 -7.41
CA PHE A 198 38.78 -12.95 -8.42
C PHE A 198 38.95 -12.16 -9.72
N VAL A 199 37.86 -11.61 -10.25
CA VAL A 199 37.85 -10.92 -11.55
C VAL A 199 38.12 -9.42 -11.37
N LEU A 200 37.48 -8.77 -10.39
CA LEU A 200 37.61 -7.32 -10.21
C LEU A 200 38.81 -6.92 -9.34
N GLN A 201 39.37 -7.85 -8.56
CA GLN A 201 40.58 -7.65 -7.72
C GLN A 201 40.56 -6.37 -6.84
N GLY A 202 39.37 -5.87 -6.49
CA GLY A 202 39.19 -4.67 -5.68
C GLY A 202 38.97 -3.35 -6.45
N GLU A 203 38.95 -3.36 -7.79
CA GLU A 203 38.64 -2.18 -8.62
C GLU A 203 37.13 -1.84 -8.69
N GLY A 204 36.31 -2.52 -7.90
CA GLY A 204 34.88 -2.33 -7.85
C GLY A 204 34.19 -3.49 -7.13
N GLU A 205 32.87 -3.51 -7.17
CA GLU A 205 32.06 -4.55 -6.57
C GLU A 205 31.03 -5.07 -7.57
N PHE A 206 30.96 -6.38 -7.73
CA PHE A 206 29.91 -7.05 -8.47
C PHE A 206 28.80 -7.46 -7.50
N ARG A 207 27.56 -7.08 -7.82
CA ARG A 207 26.35 -7.48 -7.07
C ARG A 207 25.24 -7.85 -8.05
N PHE A 208 24.41 -8.80 -7.65
CA PHE A 208 23.16 -9.07 -8.35
C PHE A 208 22.10 -8.02 -7.96
N ASP A 209 21.35 -7.53 -8.96
CA ASP A 209 20.24 -6.62 -8.72
C ASP A 209 18.94 -7.41 -8.54
N TYR A 210 18.46 -7.44 -7.29
CA TYR A 210 17.22 -8.12 -6.93
C TYR A 210 15.99 -7.18 -6.95
N SER A 211 16.18 -5.86 -7.18
CA SER A 211 15.11 -4.85 -7.08
C SER A 211 14.00 -5.02 -8.12
N GLN A 212 14.32 -5.67 -9.23
CA GLN A 212 13.39 -5.90 -10.34
C GLN A 212 12.58 -7.19 -10.19
N LEU A 213 12.84 -8.01 -9.17
CA LEU A 213 12.11 -9.24 -8.94
C LEU A 213 10.70 -8.92 -8.37
N PRO A 214 9.61 -9.33 -9.03
CA PRO A 214 8.25 -9.09 -8.56
C PRO A 214 8.01 -9.56 -7.11
N GLU A 215 8.61 -10.68 -6.73
CA GLU A 215 8.51 -11.26 -5.40
C GLU A 215 9.24 -10.45 -4.32
N MET A 216 10.20 -9.60 -4.72
CA MET A 216 10.89 -8.68 -3.80
C MET A 216 10.24 -7.29 -3.73
N GLN A 217 9.23 -7.03 -4.58
CA GLN A 217 8.48 -5.77 -4.57
C GLN A 217 7.49 -5.68 -3.40
N GLY A 218 7.09 -6.81 -2.78
CA GLY A 218 6.27 -6.82 -1.56
C GLY A 218 6.95 -6.13 -0.37
N ASP A 219 8.25 -6.32 -0.21
CA ASP A 219 9.07 -5.59 0.77
C ASP A 219 9.39 -4.17 0.30
N LEU A 220 9.49 -3.92 -1.01
CA LEU A 220 9.59 -2.55 -1.52
C LEU A 220 8.34 -1.74 -1.14
N LEU A 221 7.14 -2.31 -1.29
CA LEU A 221 5.89 -1.72 -0.83
C LEU A 221 5.91 -1.51 0.68
N THR A 222 6.34 -2.50 1.46
CA THR A 222 6.42 -2.40 2.93
C THR A 222 7.43 -1.32 3.37
N LYS A 223 8.60 -1.26 2.73
CA LYS A 223 9.64 -0.27 2.96
C LYS A 223 9.20 1.12 2.54
N THR A 224 8.56 1.26 1.38
CA THR A 224 7.96 2.52 0.92
C THR A 224 6.83 2.96 1.84
N GLN A 225 6.03 2.04 2.39
CA GLN A 225 5.02 2.34 3.41
C GLN A 225 5.67 2.79 4.73
N ILE A 226 6.77 2.17 5.17
CA ILE A 226 7.52 2.60 6.36
C ILE A 226 8.11 3.99 6.14
N GLU A 227 8.71 4.24 4.98
CA GLU A 227 9.26 5.54 4.60
C GLU A 227 8.17 6.61 4.51
N GLU A 228 7.00 6.27 3.94
CA GLU A 228 5.82 7.11 3.94
C GLU A 228 5.38 7.41 5.39
N ILE A 229 5.30 6.40 6.26
CA ILE A 229 4.97 6.56 7.69
C ILE A 229 5.99 7.46 8.38
N GLN A 230 7.29 7.33 8.10
CA GLN A 230 8.36 8.14 8.69
C GLN A 230 8.28 9.60 8.26
N VAL A 231 8.06 9.86 6.95
CA VAL A 231 7.81 11.21 6.44
C VAL A 231 6.55 11.78 7.04
N ARG A 232 5.49 10.99 7.09
CA ARG A 232 4.19 11.37 7.61
C ARG A 232 4.19 11.53 9.14
N SER A 233 5.13 10.93 9.87
CA SER A 233 5.26 11.08 11.32
C SER A 233 6.27 12.15 11.72
N GLY A 234 6.87 12.86 10.76
CA GLY A 234 7.89 13.87 11.01
C GLY A 234 9.22 13.30 11.52
N ILE A 235 9.48 12.01 11.29
CA ILE A 235 10.73 11.33 11.70
C ILE A 235 11.85 11.59 10.68
N ARG A 236 11.50 11.73 9.40
CA ARG A 236 12.44 11.98 8.30
C ARG A 236 11.88 12.98 7.30
N THR A 237 12.77 13.74 6.70
CA THR A 237 12.50 14.66 5.59
C THR A 237 12.63 13.95 4.23
N ILE A 238 12.07 14.54 3.19
CA ILE A 238 12.10 13.96 1.84
C ILE A 238 13.53 13.94 1.29
N ASN A 239 14.37 14.93 1.61
CA ASN A 239 15.77 14.98 1.21
C ASN A 239 16.63 13.93 1.92
N GLU A 240 16.31 13.55 3.16
CA GLU A 240 16.99 12.44 3.85
C GLU A 240 16.71 11.10 3.17
N ILE A 241 15.47 10.87 2.72
CA ILE A 241 15.14 9.68 1.92
C ILE A 241 15.84 9.74 0.56
N ARG A 242 15.78 10.87 -0.16
CA ARG A 242 16.44 11.03 -1.47
C ARG A 242 17.94 10.79 -1.40
N SER A 243 18.60 11.25 -0.33
CA SER A 243 20.03 11.00 -0.10
C SER A 243 20.34 9.51 0.07
N GLN A 244 19.47 8.74 0.74
CA GLN A 244 19.61 7.29 0.90
C GLN A 244 19.55 6.54 -0.44
N TYR A 245 18.85 7.09 -1.43
CA TYR A 245 18.73 6.57 -2.79
C TYR A 245 19.71 7.22 -3.78
N GLY A 246 20.64 8.07 -3.32
CA GLY A 246 21.61 8.76 -4.19
C GLY A 246 20.99 9.80 -5.13
N LEU A 247 19.79 10.29 -4.83
CA LEU A 247 19.07 11.28 -5.63
C LEU A 247 19.42 12.71 -5.20
N ASN A 248 19.48 13.63 -6.16
CA ASN A 248 19.75 15.04 -5.89
C ASN A 248 18.69 15.66 -4.96
N PRO A 249 19.07 16.52 -3.99
CA PRO A 249 18.12 17.17 -3.10
C PRO A 249 17.20 18.12 -3.87
N VAL A 250 15.99 18.32 -3.36
CA VAL A 250 15.00 19.27 -3.88
C VAL A 250 14.80 20.41 -2.88
N PRO A 251 14.55 21.67 -3.32
CA PRO A 251 14.48 22.84 -2.43
C PRO A 251 13.46 22.72 -1.29
N TRP A 252 12.37 22.00 -1.54
CA TRP A 252 11.25 21.77 -0.60
C TRP A 252 11.37 20.46 0.20
N GLY A 253 12.44 19.69 -0.02
CA GLY A 253 12.59 18.36 0.55
C GLY A 253 13.20 18.36 1.95
N SER A 254 13.68 19.51 2.44
CA SER A 254 14.33 19.65 3.75
C SER A 254 13.35 19.97 4.89
N ASP A 255 12.08 20.23 4.56
CA ASP A 255 11.04 20.49 5.55
C ASP A 255 10.49 19.18 6.11
N TYR A 256 10.15 19.17 7.40
CA TYR A 256 9.47 18.05 8.05
C TYR A 256 7.99 18.08 7.69
N TRP A 257 7.50 16.97 7.14
CA TRP A 257 6.10 16.77 6.82
C TRP A 257 5.46 16.06 8.01
N ALA A 258 4.20 16.35 8.32
CA ALA A 258 3.48 15.65 9.40
C ALA A 258 2.05 15.38 8.97
N ASN A 259 1.55 14.20 9.31
CA ASN A 259 0.15 13.88 9.29
C ASN A 259 -0.54 14.78 10.30
N MET A 260 -1.57 15.45 9.85
CA MET A 260 -2.42 16.29 10.67
C MET A 260 -3.28 15.49 11.71
N SER A 261 -3.04 14.18 11.83
CA SER A 261 -3.54 13.28 12.88
C SER A 261 -2.65 13.21 14.12
N LEU A 262 -1.48 13.87 14.14
CA LEU A 262 -0.63 13.94 15.33
C LEU A 262 -1.06 15.09 16.24
N VAL A 263 -1.98 14.79 17.17
CA VAL A 263 -2.33 15.64 18.30
C VAL A 263 -1.67 15.09 19.57
N SER A 264 -1.29 15.96 20.50
CA SER A 264 -0.69 15.66 21.80
C SER A 264 -1.39 14.53 22.58
N PHE A 265 -0.58 13.70 23.25
CA PHE A 265 -0.92 12.43 23.93
C PHE A 265 -2.06 12.55 24.97
N GLY A 266 -2.34 13.74 25.52
CA GLY A 266 -3.44 13.98 26.46
C GLY A 266 -4.85 14.02 25.85
N SER A 267 -4.97 14.09 24.51
CA SER A 267 -6.25 14.19 23.78
C SER A 267 -6.65 12.92 23.02
N TYR A 268 -5.86 11.84 23.17
CA TYR A 268 -5.96 10.62 22.38
C TYR A 268 -7.13 9.71 22.78
N THR A 269 -7.48 9.65 24.06
CA THR A 269 -8.52 8.74 24.58
C THR A 269 -9.93 9.13 24.15
N GLU A 270 -10.30 10.41 24.21
CA GLU A 270 -11.62 10.89 23.79
C GLU A 270 -11.83 10.80 22.27
N GLN A 271 -10.81 11.17 21.47
CA GLN A 271 -10.93 11.20 20.01
C GLN A 271 -10.90 9.81 19.36
N THR A 272 -10.20 8.83 19.93
CA THR A 272 -10.16 7.47 19.39
C THR A 272 -11.50 6.75 19.51
N GLU A 273 -12.26 7.01 20.58
CA GLU A 273 -13.63 6.51 20.72
C GLU A 273 -14.57 7.18 19.72
N THR A 274 -14.47 8.50 19.52
CA THR A 274 -15.30 9.22 18.52
C THR A 274 -15.00 8.78 17.09
N LEU A 275 -13.73 8.61 16.74
CA LEU A 275 -13.30 8.12 15.41
C LEU A 275 -13.71 6.67 15.17
N ARG A 276 -13.65 5.81 16.19
CA ARG A 276 -14.15 4.42 16.11
C ARG A 276 -15.68 4.40 15.95
N ALA A 277 -16.40 5.23 16.71
CA ALA A 277 -17.85 5.35 16.59
C ALA A 277 -18.28 5.84 15.19
N LEU A 278 -17.63 6.89 14.68
CA LEU A 278 -17.86 7.41 13.31
C LEU A 278 -17.55 6.35 12.24
N LYS A 279 -16.45 5.60 12.38
CA LYS A 279 -16.13 4.49 11.47
C LYS A 279 -17.19 3.40 11.50
N ASN A 280 -17.63 3.01 12.68
CA ASN A 280 -18.67 1.98 12.84
C ASN A 280 -20.01 2.43 12.25
N GLU A 281 -20.39 3.70 12.45
CA GLU A 281 -21.59 4.29 11.84
C GLU A 281 -21.50 4.28 10.30
N ILE A 282 -20.35 4.67 9.74
CA ILE A 282 -20.12 4.63 8.28
C ILE A 282 -20.20 3.19 7.75
N ILE A 283 -19.61 2.21 8.45
CA ILE A 283 -19.66 0.79 8.07
C ILE A 283 -21.11 0.28 8.07
N GLU A 284 -21.89 0.64 9.09
CA GLU A 284 -23.30 0.25 9.20
C GLU A 284 -24.14 0.86 8.08
N ILE A 285 -23.94 2.15 7.78
CA ILE A 285 -24.58 2.83 6.66
C ILE A 285 -24.21 2.17 5.33
N LYS A 286 -22.91 1.88 5.09
CA LYS A 286 -22.42 1.20 3.88
C LYS A 286 -23.06 -0.17 3.68
N LYS A 287 -23.21 -0.98 4.73
CA LYS A 287 -23.92 -2.28 4.66
C LYS A 287 -25.36 -2.12 4.16
N SER A 288 -26.06 -1.09 4.65
CA SER A 288 -27.45 -0.82 4.22
C SER A 288 -27.55 -0.31 2.77
N LEU A 289 -26.48 0.27 2.24
CA LEU A 289 -26.41 0.82 0.88
C LEU A 289 -26.50 -0.29 -0.20
N THR A 290 -25.99 -1.48 0.13
CA THR A 290 -26.04 -2.67 -0.75
C THR A 290 -27.44 -3.25 -0.96
N GLU A 291 -28.37 -3.02 -0.01
CA GLU A 291 -29.65 -3.73 0.05
C GLU A 291 -30.89 -2.88 -0.34
N LYS A 292 -30.73 -1.57 -0.55
CA LYS A 292 -31.86 -0.61 -0.68
C LYS A 292 -32.17 -0.15 -2.11
N LYS A 293 -33.37 0.43 -2.32
CA LYS A 293 -33.83 1.06 -3.58
C LYS A 293 -33.07 2.36 -3.90
N THR A 294 -33.06 2.80 -5.16
CA THR A 294 -32.27 3.94 -5.67
C THR A 294 -32.45 5.25 -4.88
N GLU A 295 -33.68 5.68 -4.57
CA GLU A 295 -33.93 6.90 -3.76
C GLU A 295 -33.32 6.80 -2.35
N GLN A 296 -33.40 5.62 -1.74
CA GLN A 296 -32.81 5.39 -0.41
C GLN A 296 -31.27 5.34 -0.46
N LYS A 297 -30.67 5.03 -1.62
CA LYS A 297 -29.20 5.08 -1.77
C LYS A 297 -28.68 6.52 -1.82
N ALA A 298 -29.41 7.45 -2.42
CA ALA A 298 -29.04 8.87 -2.44
C ALA A 298 -29.02 9.46 -1.02
N GLU A 299 -30.03 9.16 -0.21
CA GLU A 299 -30.09 9.58 1.19
C GLU A 299 -28.92 9.05 2.03
N LEU A 300 -28.60 7.76 1.88
CA LEU A 300 -27.48 7.16 2.59
C LEU A 300 -26.12 7.73 2.14
N ARG A 301 -25.94 8.00 0.85
CA ARG A 301 -24.71 8.64 0.33
C ARG A 301 -24.53 10.04 0.89
N TRP A 302 -25.60 10.84 0.90
CA TRP A 302 -25.54 12.16 1.52
C TRP A 302 -25.26 12.04 3.03
N LYS A 303 -25.85 11.06 3.72
CA LYS A 303 -25.56 10.79 5.13
C LYS A 303 -24.09 10.46 5.37
N ILE A 304 -23.48 9.59 4.55
CA ILE A 304 -22.04 9.28 4.62
C ILE A 304 -21.21 10.55 4.45
N PHE A 305 -21.56 11.38 3.47
CA PHE A 305 -20.88 12.63 3.19
C PHE A 305 -20.92 13.57 4.40
N ILE A 306 -22.09 13.84 4.99
CA ILE A 306 -22.20 14.72 6.16
C ILE A 306 -21.52 14.16 7.41
N THR A 307 -21.58 12.83 7.63
CA THR A 307 -20.90 12.17 8.75
C THR A 307 -19.38 12.37 8.65
N ARG A 308 -18.84 12.43 7.43
CA ARG A 308 -17.43 12.76 7.18
C ARG A 308 -17.13 14.26 7.29
N THR A 309 -17.92 15.12 6.67
CA THR A 309 -17.60 16.55 6.55
C THR A 309 -17.94 17.37 7.79
N THR A 310 -18.94 16.98 8.60
CA THR A 310 -19.33 17.74 9.80
C THR A 310 -18.20 17.83 10.84
N PRO A 311 -17.47 16.75 11.18
CA PRO A 311 -16.30 16.86 12.07
C PRO A 311 -15.16 17.67 11.45
N GLN A 312 -14.97 17.60 10.13
CA GLN A 312 -13.97 18.39 9.41
C GLN A 312 -14.30 19.90 9.50
N GLU A 313 -15.57 20.26 9.30
CA GLU A 313 -16.07 21.62 9.50
C GLU A 313 -15.80 22.08 10.94
N GLN A 314 -16.24 21.34 11.95
CA GLN A 314 -16.04 21.73 13.36
C GLN A 314 -14.56 21.92 13.73
N LYS A 315 -13.69 21.03 13.23
CA LYS A 315 -12.24 21.11 13.50
C LYS A 315 -11.64 22.37 12.85
N LEU A 316 -11.94 22.62 11.58
CA LEU A 316 -11.41 23.79 10.88
C LEU A 316 -12.00 25.10 11.42
N GLU A 317 -13.28 25.12 11.81
CA GLU A 317 -13.95 26.28 12.39
C GLU A 317 -13.26 26.70 13.70
N LYS A 318 -12.84 25.74 14.53
CA LYS A 318 -12.11 25.99 15.77
C LYS A 318 -10.76 26.68 15.51
N GLU A 319 -9.99 26.20 14.55
CA GLU A 319 -8.68 26.80 14.23
C GLU A 319 -8.82 28.15 13.52
N LEU A 320 -9.80 28.29 12.63
CA LEU A 320 -10.10 29.55 11.98
C LEU A 320 -10.59 30.60 12.99
N SER A 321 -11.38 30.21 13.98
CA SER A 321 -11.79 31.08 15.08
C SER A 321 -10.59 31.57 15.90
N LYS A 322 -9.61 30.71 16.18
CA LYS A 322 -8.37 31.12 16.86
C LYS A 322 -7.57 32.10 16.00
N PHE A 323 -7.49 31.86 14.69
CA PHE A 323 -6.83 32.76 13.75
C PHE A 323 -7.47 34.15 13.79
N PHE A 324 -8.80 34.25 13.66
CA PHE A 324 -9.50 35.54 13.68
C PHE A 324 -9.47 36.22 15.03
N LYS A 325 -9.51 35.48 16.13
CA LYS A 325 -9.30 36.04 17.46
C LYS A 325 -7.94 36.73 17.57
N LYS A 326 -6.86 36.04 17.17
CA LYS A 326 -5.50 36.59 17.19
C LYS A 326 -5.34 37.77 16.22
N LEU A 327 -5.94 37.68 15.04
CA LEU A 327 -5.96 38.79 14.08
C LEU A 327 -6.67 40.01 14.67
N GLY A 328 -7.82 39.83 15.31
CA GLY A 328 -8.57 40.89 15.98
C GLY A 328 -7.77 41.55 17.10
N GLU A 329 -7.09 40.76 17.94
CA GLU A 329 -6.18 41.28 18.97
C GLU A 329 -5.08 42.18 18.36
N GLN A 330 -4.44 41.75 17.27
CA GLN A 330 -3.39 42.51 16.58
C GLN A 330 -3.93 43.79 15.92
N VAL A 331 -5.11 43.71 15.32
CA VAL A 331 -5.79 44.85 14.71
C VAL A 331 -6.14 45.91 15.76
N VAL A 332 -6.70 45.49 16.90
CA VAL A 332 -7.05 46.38 18.01
C VAL A 332 -5.80 47.01 18.62
N GLU A 333 -4.74 46.24 18.83
CA GLU A 333 -3.44 46.75 19.32
C GLU A 333 -2.87 47.80 18.36
N ARG A 334 -2.88 47.54 17.05
CA ARG A 334 -2.43 48.51 16.04
C ARG A 334 -3.26 49.78 16.06
N LEU A 335 -4.58 49.68 16.17
CA LEU A 335 -5.47 50.83 16.28
C LEU A 335 -5.18 51.66 17.54
N GLN A 336 -4.98 51.01 18.69
CA GLN A 336 -4.72 51.67 19.97
C GLN A 336 -3.38 52.42 19.99
N ASN A 337 -2.41 51.95 19.21
CA ASN A 337 -1.10 52.59 19.06
C ASN A 337 -1.09 53.76 18.06
N LEU A 338 -2.20 54.06 17.38
CA LEU A 338 -2.31 55.24 16.52
C LEU A 338 -2.38 56.52 17.35
N LYS A 339 -1.77 57.59 16.84
CA LYS A 339 -1.97 58.93 17.42
C LYS A 339 -3.33 59.47 16.95
N TYR A 340 -4.14 60.01 17.86
CA TYR A 340 -5.48 60.54 17.53
C TYR A 340 -5.45 61.60 16.41
N GLU A 341 -4.37 62.38 16.33
CA GLU A 341 -4.11 63.36 15.25
C GLU A 341 -4.13 62.74 13.85
N GLN A 342 -3.85 61.43 13.74
CA GLN A 342 -3.91 60.67 12.47
C GLN A 342 -5.36 60.33 12.07
N LEU A 343 -6.31 60.40 13.02
CA LEU A 343 -7.73 60.15 12.82
C LEU A 343 -8.57 61.44 12.77
N ALA A 344 -8.01 62.56 13.25
CA ALA A 344 -8.67 63.85 13.36
C ALA A 344 -8.69 64.61 12.02
N GLN A 345 -9.51 64.14 11.07
CA GLN A 345 -9.81 64.88 9.83
C GLN A 345 -11.33 65.09 9.70
N THR A 346 -11.74 66.23 9.13
CA THR A 346 -13.15 66.63 8.96
C THR A 346 -13.98 65.67 8.10
N LYS A 347 -13.33 64.80 7.31
CA LYS A 347 -13.98 63.76 6.50
C LYS A 347 -13.01 62.60 6.30
N PHE A 348 -13.22 61.50 7.02
CA PHE A 348 -12.39 60.30 6.93
C PHE A 348 -12.97 59.38 5.84
N ASP A 349 -12.16 58.95 4.87
CA ASP A 349 -12.60 58.06 3.80
C ASP A 349 -11.83 56.73 3.77
N ILE A 350 -12.25 55.83 2.87
CA ILE A 350 -11.67 54.48 2.76
C ILE A 350 -10.17 54.49 2.45
N THR A 351 -9.68 55.51 1.72
CA THR A 351 -8.27 55.67 1.33
C THR A 351 -7.40 55.94 2.55
N ASP A 352 -7.90 56.71 3.50
CA ASP A 352 -7.18 57.01 4.74
C ASP A 352 -7.12 55.81 5.67
N ILE A 353 -8.17 55.01 5.72
CA ILE A 353 -8.18 53.77 6.51
C ILE A 353 -7.23 52.72 5.90
N ILE A 354 -7.14 52.65 4.57
CA ILE A 354 -6.19 51.76 3.89
C ILE A 354 -4.75 52.07 4.32
N LYS A 355 -4.39 53.35 4.44
CA LYS A 355 -3.05 53.77 4.89
C LYS A 355 -2.73 53.35 6.31
N LEU A 356 -3.73 53.06 7.15
CA LEU A 356 -3.51 52.63 8.53
C LEU A 356 -2.91 51.21 8.62
N ASN A 357 -3.00 50.41 7.55
CA ASN A 357 -2.42 49.06 7.47
C ASN A 357 -2.69 48.20 8.72
N LEU A 358 -3.94 48.22 9.19
CA LEU A 358 -4.32 47.60 10.46
C LEU A 358 -4.26 46.06 10.41
N ILE A 359 -4.47 45.46 9.24
CA ILE A 359 -4.26 44.03 9.04
C ILE A 359 -2.76 43.79 8.78
N PRO A 360 -2.09 42.88 9.53
CA PRO A 360 -0.71 42.52 9.24
C PRO A 360 -0.51 42.01 7.81
N GLU A 361 0.57 42.45 7.16
CA GLU A 361 0.90 42.04 5.78
C GLU A 361 1.06 40.52 5.63
N ASP A 362 1.53 39.86 6.70
CA ASP A 362 1.70 38.40 6.76
C ASP A 362 0.42 37.63 7.11
N ALA A 363 -0.72 38.31 7.34
CA ALA A 363 -1.97 37.66 7.74
C ALA A 363 -2.47 36.67 6.68
N ARG A 364 -2.32 37.01 5.39
CA ARG A 364 -2.67 36.12 4.27
C ARG A 364 -1.81 34.86 4.27
N GLU A 365 -0.49 35.01 4.42
CA GLU A 365 0.43 33.88 4.43
C GLU A 365 0.20 32.97 5.64
N LYS A 366 -0.04 33.55 6.83
CA LYS A 366 -0.43 32.81 8.03
C LYS A 366 -1.74 32.04 7.84
N LEU A 367 -2.72 32.63 7.17
CA LEU A 367 -3.99 31.97 6.86
C LEU A 367 -3.78 30.79 5.92
N ILE A 368 -2.97 30.95 4.86
CA ILE A 368 -2.62 29.85 3.94
C ILE A 368 -1.93 28.71 4.70
N LYS A 369 -0.89 29.03 5.49
CA LYS A 369 -0.16 28.05 6.30
C LYS A 369 -1.06 27.31 7.29
N MET A 370 -2.07 27.99 7.83
CA MET A 370 -3.07 27.39 8.71
C MET A 370 -4.00 26.46 7.93
N LEU A 371 -4.59 26.91 6.82
CA LEU A 371 -5.57 26.15 6.03
C LEU A 371 -4.97 24.93 5.34
N GLN A 372 -3.77 25.05 4.78
CA GLN A 372 -3.13 24.05 3.92
C GLN A 372 -3.16 22.61 4.48
N PRO A 373 -2.68 22.32 5.71
CA PRO A 373 -2.70 20.96 6.22
C PRO A 373 -4.12 20.38 6.34
N TYR A 374 -5.12 21.23 6.63
CA TYR A 374 -6.52 20.84 6.73
C TYR A 374 -7.09 20.43 5.38
N ILE A 375 -6.93 21.30 4.39
CA ILE A 375 -7.45 21.05 3.05
C ILE A 375 -6.80 19.80 2.44
N ILE A 376 -5.49 19.62 2.59
CA ILE A 376 -4.79 18.41 2.09
C ILE A 376 -5.40 17.13 2.67
N ALA A 377 -5.58 17.06 4.00
CA ALA A 377 -6.09 15.83 4.60
C ALA A 377 -7.57 15.59 4.30
N PHE A 378 -8.37 16.66 4.19
CA PHE A 378 -9.78 16.52 3.82
C PHE A 378 -9.93 16.00 2.39
N MET A 379 -9.10 16.48 1.46
CA MET A 379 -9.03 15.95 0.10
C MET A 379 -8.62 14.48 0.08
N GLN A 380 -7.57 14.10 0.81
CA GLN A 380 -7.13 12.70 0.89
C GLN A 380 -8.26 11.80 1.40
N GLN A 381 -8.90 12.16 2.53
CA GLN A 381 -10.01 11.40 3.10
C GLN A 381 -11.20 11.29 2.14
N ALA A 382 -11.47 12.33 1.35
CA ALA A 382 -12.56 12.31 0.38
C ALA A 382 -12.26 11.38 -0.80
N GLY A 383 -11.04 11.43 -1.35
CA GLY A 383 -10.63 10.54 -2.43
C GLY A 383 -10.57 9.07 -1.99
N ASP A 384 -9.99 8.79 -0.81
CA ASP A 384 -9.96 7.44 -0.22
C ASP A 384 -11.38 6.87 -0.05
N ALA A 385 -12.33 7.72 0.37
CA ALA A 385 -13.72 7.30 0.54
C ALA A 385 -14.38 6.92 -0.80
N VAL A 386 -14.06 7.61 -1.91
CA VAL A 386 -14.53 7.23 -3.25
C VAL A 386 -13.90 5.92 -3.71
N VAL A 387 -12.59 5.74 -3.50
CA VAL A 387 -11.88 4.49 -3.80
C VAL A 387 -12.53 3.31 -3.07
N GLU A 388 -12.81 3.48 -1.79
CA GLU A 388 -13.44 2.44 -0.96
C GLU A 388 -14.91 2.19 -1.34
N GLU A 389 -15.71 3.25 -1.55
CA GLU A 389 -17.13 3.13 -1.88
C GLU A 389 -17.35 2.39 -3.20
N TYR A 390 -16.50 2.66 -4.20
CA TYR A 390 -16.64 2.11 -5.55
C TYR A 390 -15.71 0.92 -5.83
N GLY A 391 -14.89 0.49 -4.87
CA GLY A 391 -13.97 -0.64 -5.02
C GLY A 391 -12.92 -0.40 -6.11
N LEU A 392 -12.43 0.83 -6.24
CA LEU A 392 -11.52 1.22 -7.32
C LEU A 392 -10.13 0.62 -7.09
N ALA A 393 -9.52 0.04 -8.13
CA ALA A 393 -8.19 -0.55 -8.08
C ALA A 393 -7.07 0.50 -8.21
N ILE A 394 -7.16 1.59 -7.44
CA ILE A 394 -6.21 2.70 -7.42
C ILE A 394 -5.86 3.09 -5.98
N SER A 395 -4.76 3.82 -5.81
CA SER A 395 -4.47 4.54 -4.57
C SER A 395 -4.60 6.03 -4.84
N PHE A 396 -5.55 6.70 -4.19
CA PHE A 396 -5.74 8.13 -4.39
C PHE A 396 -4.56 8.90 -3.79
N ASN A 397 -4.00 9.83 -4.56
CA ASN A 397 -2.84 10.60 -4.14
C ASN A 397 -3.11 12.11 -4.30
N VAL A 398 -3.32 12.80 -3.18
CA VAL A 398 -3.50 14.26 -3.16
C VAL A 398 -2.25 15.03 -3.63
N MET A 399 -1.09 14.38 -3.72
CA MET A 399 0.18 14.97 -4.14
C MET A 399 0.43 14.93 -5.66
N THR A 400 -0.54 14.52 -6.47
CA THR A 400 -0.40 14.60 -7.92
C THR A 400 -0.24 16.06 -8.39
N PRO A 401 0.52 16.33 -9.47
CA PRO A 401 0.75 17.70 -9.94
C PRO A 401 -0.54 18.49 -10.17
N LYS A 402 -1.57 17.86 -10.74
CA LYS A 402 -2.88 18.44 -11.01
C LYS A 402 -3.60 18.90 -9.73
N ILE A 403 -3.59 18.06 -8.69
CA ILE A 403 -4.23 18.39 -7.42
C ILE A 403 -3.43 19.46 -6.68
N GLN A 404 -2.10 19.40 -6.72
CA GLN A 404 -1.23 20.40 -6.09
C GLN A 404 -1.37 21.79 -6.74
N GLU A 405 -1.51 21.85 -8.07
CA GLU A 405 -1.77 23.10 -8.78
C GLU A 405 -3.11 23.72 -8.35
N TRP A 406 -4.18 22.91 -8.32
CA TRP A 406 -5.48 23.37 -7.85
C TRP A 406 -5.44 23.80 -6.38
N LEU A 407 -4.78 23.03 -5.51
CA LEU A 407 -4.67 23.31 -4.08
C LEU A 407 -3.96 24.65 -3.84
N LYS A 408 -2.82 24.87 -4.50
CA LYS A 408 -2.07 26.13 -4.40
C LYS A 408 -2.96 27.31 -4.80
N TRP A 409 -3.60 27.22 -5.96
CA TRP A 409 -4.51 28.27 -6.43
C TRP A 409 -5.68 28.50 -5.47
N LYS A 410 -6.31 27.42 -5.00
CA LYS A 410 -7.45 27.47 -4.07
C LYS A 410 -7.08 28.15 -2.76
N LEU A 411 -5.97 27.78 -2.15
CA LEU A 411 -5.51 28.39 -0.89
C LEU A 411 -5.17 29.87 -1.09
N GLU A 412 -4.45 30.20 -2.16
CA GLU A 412 -4.07 31.57 -2.48
C GLU A 412 -5.28 32.48 -2.71
N ASN A 413 -6.28 31.98 -3.46
CA ASN A 413 -7.51 32.71 -3.76
C ASN A 413 -8.39 32.85 -2.53
N SER A 414 -8.63 31.76 -1.80
CA SER A 414 -9.50 31.77 -0.62
C SER A 414 -8.93 32.67 0.47
N ALA A 415 -7.63 32.59 0.76
CA ALA A 415 -7.00 33.48 1.72
C ALA A 415 -7.05 34.95 1.28
N SER A 416 -6.88 35.23 -0.02
CA SER A 416 -7.02 36.58 -0.58
C SER A 416 -8.42 37.13 -0.36
N GLU A 417 -9.46 36.39 -0.74
CA GLU A 417 -10.86 36.83 -0.63
C GLU A 417 -11.31 36.95 0.83
N ILE A 418 -10.89 36.03 1.71
CA ILE A 418 -11.15 36.12 3.15
C ILE A 418 -10.52 37.38 3.76
N ILE A 419 -9.25 37.67 3.45
CA ILE A 419 -8.57 38.86 3.96
C ILE A 419 -9.20 40.13 3.40
N LYS A 420 -9.52 40.19 2.10
CA LYS A 420 -10.22 41.33 1.48
C LYS A 420 -11.59 41.58 2.12
N ALA A 421 -12.39 40.53 2.34
CA ALA A 421 -13.68 40.65 3.00
C ALA A 421 -13.53 41.09 4.46
N THR A 422 -12.44 40.72 5.12
CA THR A 422 -12.10 41.18 6.47
C THR A 422 -11.67 42.62 6.53
N GLN A 423 -10.88 43.03 5.56
CA GLN A 423 -10.46 44.42 5.37
C GLN A 423 -11.67 45.31 5.11
N LYS A 424 -12.61 44.88 4.27
CA LYS A 424 -13.86 45.60 4.03
C LYS A 424 -14.69 45.78 5.30
N ASP A 425 -14.98 44.71 6.02
CA ASP A 425 -15.75 44.77 7.27
C ASP A 425 -15.10 45.70 8.32
N LEU A 426 -13.77 45.65 8.41
CA LEU A 426 -13.00 46.54 9.28
C LEU A 426 -13.22 48.01 8.91
N TYR A 427 -13.15 48.30 7.60
CA TYR A 427 -13.28 49.66 7.09
C TYR A 427 -14.69 50.20 7.31
N ASP A 428 -15.71 49.41 7.01
CA ASP A 428 -17.10 49.79 7.25
C ASP A 428 -17.33 50.10 8.75
N ALA A 429 -16.78 49.29 9.65
CA ALA A 429 -16.87 49.53 11.09
C ALA A 429 -16.14 50.81 11.54
N LEU A 430 -14.96 51.10 10.98
CA LEU A 430 -14.17 52.29 11.31
C LEU A 430 -14.78 53.57 10.74
N ILE A 431 -15.25 53.56 9.48
CA ILE A 431 -15.93 54.72 8.86
C ILE A 431 -17.16 55.10 9.69
N MET A 432 -17.96 54.11 10.08
CA MET A 432 -19.14 54.33 10.90
C MET A 432 -18.77 54.98 12.24
N GLY A 433 -17.81 54.41 12.98
CA GLY A 433 -17.41 54.96 14.27
C GLY A 433 -16.78 56.35 14.17
N ILE A 434 -15.95 56.61 13.16
CA ILE A 434 -15.33 57.93 12.97
C ILE A 434 -16.37 58.99 12.61
N ASN A 435 -17.34 58.66 11.76
CA ASN A 435 -18.44 59.57 11.42
C ASN A 435 -19.38 59.83 12.62
N GLU A 436 -19.49 58.89 13.55
CA GLU A 436 -20.20 59.04 14.83
C GLU A 436 -19.39 59.82 15.89
N GLY A 437 -18.15 60.23 15.58
CA GLY A 437 -17.27 60.95 16.49
C GLY A 437 -16.67 60.07 17.59
N GLU A 438 -16.55 58.77 17.36
CA GLU A 438 -15.96 57.83 18.31
C GLU A 438 -14.44 58.02 18.44
N GLY A 439 -13.96 58.14 19.68
CA GLY A 439 -12.52 58.09 19.97
C GLY A 439 -11.94 56.67 19.89
N ILE A 440 -10.61 56.56 19.84
CA ILE A 440 -9.86 55.30 19.75
C ILE A 440 -10.37 54.20 20.70
N PRO A 441 -10.67 54.47 22.00
CA PRO A 441 -11.18 53.44 22.90
C PRO A 441 -12.52 52.82 22.46
N LYS A 442 -13.44 53.64 21.93
CA LYS A 442 -14.74 53.16 21.43
C LYS A 442 -14.57 52.38 20.11
N LEU A 443 -13.74 52.89 19.19
CA LEU A 443 -13.39 52.20 17.95
C LEU A 443 -12.76 50.83 18.22
N ALA A 444 -11.83 50.75 19.18
CA ALA A 444 -11.21 49.49 19.61
C ALA A 444 -12.26 48.48 20.13
N ASN A 445 -13.23 48.94 20.93
CA ASN A 445 -14.32 48.09 21.39
C ASN A 445 -15.22 47.63 20.23
N ARG A 446 -15.54 48.51 19.28
CA ARG A 446 -16.31 48.18 18.08
C ARG A 446 -15.62 47.10 17.24
N LEU A 447 -14.31 47.21 17.03
CA LEU A 447 -13.54 46.19 16.33
C LEU A 447 -13.49 44.87 17.11
N LYS A 448 -13.33 44.93 18.43
CA LYS A 448 -13.40 43.72 19.27
C LYS A 448 -14.74 43.00 19.10
N THR A 449 -15.86 43.73 19.17
CA THR A 449 -17.20 43.19 18.93
C THR A 449 -17.35 42.61 17.52
N LEU A 450 -16.80 43.27 16.49
CA LEU A 450 -16.79 42.74 15.12
C LEU A 450 -16.14 41.34 15.06
N PHE A 451 -14.97 41.15 15.67
CA PHE A 451 -14.28 39.86 15.68
C PHE A 451 -14.93 38.83 16.61
N GLU A 452 -15.57 39.23 17.70
CA GLU A 452 -16.22 38.31 18.65
C GLU A 452 -17.61 37.84 18.18
N GLU A 453 -18.39 38.71 17.54
CA GLU A 453 -19.79 38.43 17.18
C GLU A 453 -19.94 38.08 15.68
N THR A 454 -19.47 38.96 14.79
CA THR A 454 -19.65 38.76 13.33
C THR A 454 -18.79 37.60 12.83
N TYR A 455 -17.53 37.54 13.28
CA TYR A 455 -16.60 36.52 12.81
C TYR A 455 -16.88 35.13 13.34
N LYS A 456 -17.65 35.01 14.43
CA LYS A 456 -18.18 33.71 14.89
C LYS A 456 -19.01 33.04 13.80
N ASN A 457 -19.92 33.78 13.16
CA ASN A 457 -20.76 33.26 12.08
C ASN A 457 -19.98 33.12 10.77
N ARG A 458 -19.06 34.05 10.47
CA ARG A 458 -18.21 33.95 9.26
C ARG A 458 -17.29 32.73 9.28
N CYS A 459 -16.74 32.36 10.44
CA CYS A 459 -15.88 31.17 10.53
C CYS A 459 -16.60 29.93 10.01
N LYS A 460 -17.83 29.69 10.46
CA LYS A 460 -18.65 28.58 9.98
C LYS A 460 -18.90 28.63 8.47
N THR A 461 -19.25 29.80 7.93
CA THR A 461 -19.48 30.00 6.49
C THR A 461 -18.23 29.73 5.66
N ILE A 462 -17.09 30.28 6.07
CA ILE A 462 -15.80 30.08 5.41
C ILE A 462 -15.44 28.60 5.46
N THR A 463 -15.43 28.02 6.66
CA THR A 463 -15.06 26.64 6.88
C THR A 463 -15.89 25.67 6.04
N ARG A 464 -17.21 25.83 5.99
CA ARG A 464 -18.05 24.99 5.14
C ARG A 464 -17.69 25.14 3.66
N THR A 465 -17.52 26.36 3.19
CA THR A 465 -17.17 26.64 1.79
C THR A 465 -15.86 25.96 1.39
N GLU A 466 -14.86 26.01 2.27
CA GLU A 466 -13.55 25.39 2.04
C GLU A 466 -13.61 23.85 2.10
N VAL A 467 -14.29 23.28 3.09
CA VAL A 467 -14.39 21.82 3.29
C VAL A 467 -15.13 21.15 2.14
N ILE A 468 -16.26 21.71 1.71
CA ILE A 468 -17.13 21.13 0.70
C ILE A 468 -16.47 21.21 -0.69
N SER A 469 -15.86 22.35 -1.02
CA SER A 469 -15.08 22.52 -2.24
C SER A 469 -13.95 21.48 -2.35
N ALA A 470 -13.17 21.32 -1.27
CA ALA A 470 -12.06 20.37 -1.21
C ALA A 470 -12.53 18.90 -1.33
N ASN A 471 -13.57 18.52 -0.58
CA ASN A 471 -14.10 17.16 -0.60
C ASN A 471 -14.61 16.78 -2.00
N ASN A 472 -15.43 17.63 -2.61
CA ASN A 472 -16.04 17.33 -3.90
C ASN A 472 -15.01 17.35 -5.03
N LYS A 473 -14.04 18.29 -5.00
CA LYS A 473 -12.91 18.28 -5.95
C LYS A 473 -12.15 16.96 -5.91
N ALA A 474 -11.73 16.53 -4.72
CA ALA A 474 -10.97 15.29 -4.55
C ALA A 474 -11.79 14.06 -4.93
N SER A 475 -13.09 14.05 -4.62
CA SER A 475 -13.99 12.96 -4.97
C SER A 475 -14.08 12.78 -6.50
N VAL A 476 -14.24 13.88 -7.25
CA VAL A 476 -14.28 13.84 -8.72
C VAL A 476 -12.95 13.39 -9.32
N GLU A 477 -11.82 13.84 -8.77
CA GLU A 477 -10.50 13.40 -9.26
C GLU A 477 -10.27 11.90 -8.99
N ALA A 478 -10.61 11.40 -7.80
CA ALA A 478 -10.54 9.97 -7.48
C ALA A 478 -11.42 9.13 -8.41
N ALA A 479 -12.63 9.59 -8.71
CA ALA A 479 -13.53 8.93 -9.64
C ALA A 479 -12.98 8.92 -11.07
N LYS A 480 -12.36 10.01 -11.53
CA LYS A 480 -11.67 10.08 -12.83
C LYS A 480 -10.53 9.08 -12.92
N ASP A 481 -9.65 9.08 -11.92
CA ASP A 481 -8.50 8.17 -11.87
C ASP A 481 -8.94 6.70 -11.78
N GLY A 482 -10.09 6.44 -11.15
CA GLY A 482 -10.69 5.12 -11.04
C GLY A 482 -11.49 4.65 -12.25
N GLY A 483 -11.61 5.47 -13.29
CA GLY A 483 -12.31 5.10 -14.53
C GLY A 483 -13.84 5.22 -14.47
N MET A 484 -14.40 5.97 -13.52
CA MET A 484 -15.84 6.29 -13.50
C MET A 484 -16.20 7.13 -14.72
N LYS A 485 -17.36 6.86 -15.33
CA LYS A 485 -17.77 7.54 -16.58
C LYS A 485 -18.70 8.71 -16.36
N TYR A 486 -19.49 8.68 -15.30
CA TYR A 486 -20.48 9.71 -15.01
C TYR A 486 -20.37 10.21 -13.58
N LYS A 487 -20.77 11.47 -13.40
CA LYS A 487 -21.01 12.08 -12.10
C LYS A 487 -22.43 12.62 -12.05
N ILE A 488 -23.03 12.53 -10.87
CA ILE A 488 -24.40 12.95 -10.62
C ILE A 488 -24.39 13.91 -9.43
N TRP A 489 -25.05 15.05 -9.61
CA TRP A 489 -25.21 16.03 -8.54
C TRP A 489 -26.19 15.52 -7.48
N LEU A 490 -25.77 15.55 -6.23
CA LEU A 490 -26.59 15.15 -5.08
C LEU A 490 -26.73 16.33 -4.14
N THR A 491 -27.94 16.85 -4.06
CA THR A 491 -28.25 17.98 -3.19
C THR A 491 -28.20 17.63 -1.71
N ALA A 492 -28.14 18.67 -0.88
CA ALA A 492 -28.37 18.48 0.53
C ALA A 492 -29.83 18.08 0.78
N ILE A 493 -30.04 17.01 1.54
CA ILE A 493 -31.38 16.50 1.83
C ILE A 493 -31.86 17.17 3.12
N ASP A 494 -32.03 18.49 3.04
CA ASP A 494 -32.55 19.32 4.12
C ASP A 494 -33.34 20.53 3.58
N GLU A 495 -34.11 21.16 4.45
CA GLU A 495 -35.02 22.28 4.12
C GLU A 495 -34.29 23.57 3.67
N LYS A 496 -32.95 23.62 3.75
CA LYS A 496 -32.15 24.81 3.45
C LYS A 496 -31.45 24.73 2.09
N THR A 497 -31.78 23.73 1.27
CA THR A 497 -31.29 23.62 -0.11
C THR A 497 -31.85 24.74 -0.96
N ARG A 498 -30.99 25.37 -1.76
CA ARG A 498 -31.36 26.47 -2.67
C ARG A 498 -32.19 25.93 -3.83
N GLU A 499 -33.09 26.74 -4.37
CA GLU A 499 -33.95 26.35 -5.50
C GLU A 499 -33.14 25.82 -6.69
N TRP A 500 -32.14 26.58 -7.16
CA TRP A 500 -31.30 26.15 -8.29
C TRP A 500 -30.37 24.96 -7.97
N HIS A 501 -30.11 24.66 -6.68
CA HIS A 501 -29.43 23.42 -6.30
C HIS A 501 -30.40 22.26 -6.38
N ALA A 502 -31.64 22.42 -5.89
CA ALA A 502 -32.70 21.42 -6.01
C ALA A 502 -33.03 21.09 -7.47
N GLU A 503 -33.04 22.09 -8.36
CA GLU A 503 -33.19 21.88 -9.81
C GLU A 503 -32.03 21.09 -10.42
N ALA A 504 -30.82 21.24 -9.89
CA ALA A 504 -29.65 20.49 -10.33
C ALA A 504 -29.60 19.06 -9.76
N ASP A 505 -30.46 18.69 -8.82
CA ASP A 505 -30.47 17.35 -8.20
C ASP A 505 -30.66 16.27 -9.26
N ASN A 506 -29.89 15.19 -9.14
CA ASN A 506 -29.85 14.08 -10.10
C ASN A 506 -29.42 14.45 -11.53
N GLN A 507 -28.93 15.66 -11.77
CA GLN A 507 -28.29 16.01 -13.04
C GLN A 507 -27.10 15.08 -13.26
N LYS A 508 -27.20 14.18 -14.26
CA LYS A 508 -26.15 13.22 -14.65
C LYS A 508 -25.41 13.77 -15.86
N VAL A 509 -24.10 13.92 -15.73
CA VAL A 509 -23.21 14.39 -16.80
C VAL A 509 -22.01 13.45 -16.93
N SER A 510 -21.33 13.47 -18.08
CA SER A 510 -20.06 12.77 -18.22
C SER A 510 -19.07 13.25 -17.16
N ILE A 511 -18.16 12.37 -16.71
CA ILE A 511 -17.20 12.67 -15.63
C ILE A 511 -16.37 13.93 -15.90
N ASN A 512 -16.17 14.28 -17.18
CA ASN A 512 -15.42 15.45 -17.64
C ASN A 512 -16.27 16.66 -18.04
N GLU A 513 -17.60 16.53 -18.06
CA GLU A 513 -18.51 17.63 -18.38
C GLU A 513 -18.92 18.41 -17.13
N SER A 514 -19.23 19.69 -17.27
CA SER A 514 -19.73 20.52 -16.18
C SER A 514 -21.22 20.26 -15.92
N PHE A 515 -21.66 20.41 -14.68
CA PHE A 515 -23.07 20.60 -14.36
C PHE A 515 -23.48 22.03 -14.72
N ILE A 516 -24.74 22.23 -15.10
CA ILE A 516 -25.34 23.56 -15.25
C ILE A 516 -26.17 23.85 -14.00
N VAL A 517 -25.76 24.85 -13.22
CA VAL A 517 -26.39 25.22 -11.95
C VAL A 517 -26.52 26.73 -11.89
N MET A 518 -27.74 27.26 -11.81
CA MET A 518 -27.99 28.72 -11.89
C MET A 518 -27.47 29.34 -13.22
N GLY A 519 -27.44 28.56 -14.30
CA GLY A 519 -26.86 28.99 -15.58
C GLY A 519 -25.34 29.03 -15.62
N GLU A 520 -24.66 28.62 -14.55
CA GLU A 520 -23.19 28.54 -14.47
C GLU A 520 -22.70 27.10 -14.67
N GLU A 521 -21.53 26.95 -15.29
CA GLU A 521 -20.84 25.68 -15.42
C GLU A 521 -20.02 25.37 -14.17
N LEU A 522 -20.40 24.31 -13.43
CA LEU A 522 -19.68 23.85 -12.24
C LEU A 522 -19.16 22.43 -12.43
N ASP A 523 -17.88 22.20 -12.14
CA ASP A 523 -17.33 20.84 -12.20
C ASP A 523 -17.84 19.95 -11.05
N TYR A 524 -18.22 20.55 -9.93
CA TYR A 524 -18.71 19.88 -8.72
C TYR A 524 -19.37 20.89 -7.76
N PRO A 525 -20.14 20.45 -6.75
CA PRO A 525 -20.70 21.37 -5.77
C PRO A 525 -19.63 22.04 -4.92
N GLY A 526 -19.71 23.37 -4.83
CA GLY A 526 -18.68 24.19 -4.21
C GLY A 526 -17.46 24.44 -5.11
N ASP A 527 -17.58 24.24 -6.42
CA ASP A 527 -16.52 24.58 -7.38
C ASP A 527 -16.23 26.09 -7.36
N PRO A 528 -15.00 26.54 -7.04
CA PRO A 528 -14.65 27.95 -6.90
C PRO A 528 -14.82 28.81 -8.17
N LYS A 529 -15.16 28.21 -9.31
CA LYS A 529 -15.51 28.93 -10.55
C LYS A 529 -16.89 29.59 -10.49
N GLY A 530 -17.80 29.08 -9.65
CA GLY A 530 -19.16 29.62 -9.53
C GLY A 530 -19.23 30.93 -8.76
N SER A 531 -20.36 31.62 -8.90
CA SER A 531 -20.64 32.85 -8.13
C SER A 531 -20.76 32.58 -6.63
N PRO A 532 -20.48 33.58 -5.77
CA PRO A 532 -20.64 33.47 -4.31
C PRO A 532 -22.01 32.94 -3.88
N GLU A 533 -23.09 33.38 -4.53
CA GLU A 533 -24.46 32.97 -4.29
C GLU A 533 -24.66 31.45 -4.51
N ASN A 534 -23.94 30.91 -5.49
CA ASN A 534 -24.02 29.52 -5.89
C ASN A 534 -23.15 28.61 -5.00
N ILE A 535 -21.99 29.08 -4.53
CA ILE A 535 -20.97 28.18 -3.94
C ILE A 535 -20.78 28.33 -2.43
N ILE A 536 -21.01 29.52 -1.86
CA ILE A 536 -20.74 29.76 -0.43
C ILE A 536 -21.73 28.95 0.41
N ASN A 537 -21.29 28.31 1.50
CA ASN A 537 -22.16 27.55 2.40
C ASN A 537 -22.94 26.41 1.69
N CYS A 538 -22.46 25.94 0.54
CA CYS A 538 -22.96 24.74 -0.14
C CYS A 538 -22.85 23.51 0.77
N ARG A 539 -23.78 22.56 0.64
CA ARG A 539 -23.81 21.27 1.40
C ARG A 539 -24.09 20.06 0.50
N CYS A 540 -24.11 20.29 -0.80
CA CYS A 540 -24.33 19.28 -1.82
C CYS A 540 -23.04 18.47 -2.02
N THR A 541 -23.18 17.29 -2.60
CA THR A 541 -22.08 16.40 -2.95
C THR A 541 -22.30 15.78 -4.33
N VAL A 542 -21.41 14.88 -4.73
CA VAL A 542 -21.50 14.14 -5.98
C VAL A 542 -21.42 12.65 -5.69
N TYR A 543 -22.07 11.87 -6.53
CA TYR A 543 -21.81 10.44 -6.63
C TYR A 543 -21.57 10.06 -8.08
N PHE A 544 -21.07 8.85 -8.28
CA PHE A 544 -20.52 8.39 -9.55
C PHE A 544 -21.21 7.12 -10.05
N ASP A 545 -21.11 6.90 -11.37
CA ASP A 545 -21.63 5.73 -12.07
C ASP A 545 -20.65 5.26 -13.17
N PHE A 546 -20.63 3.95 -13.42
CA PHE A 546 -19.82 3.31 -14.47
C PHE A 546 -20.51 3.27 -15.84
N GLU A 547 -21.85 3.32 -15.83
CA GLU A 547 -22.73 3.23 -17.00
C GLU A 547 -23.61 4.46 -17.17
#